data_AF-A0A3N6ME56-F1
#
_entry.id   AF-A0A3N6ME56-F1
#
_cell.length_a   1.000
_cell.length_b   1.000
_cell.length_c   1.000
_cell.angle_alpha   90.00
_cell.angle_beta   90.00
_cell.angle_gamma   90.00
#
_symmetry.space_group_name_H-M   'P 1'
#
loop_
_entity.id
_entity.type
_entity.pdbx_description
1 polymer ?
#
loop_
_entity_poly.entity_id
_entity_poly.type
_entity_poly.pdbx_seq_one_letter_code
_entity_poly.pdbx_strand_id
1 'polypeptide(L)'
;MISGLPDRPLSAGETLRLSKERDDLLVIPATPDSLMGAHGSLDEIRNVLVFTETIVAALAYTDADGWTLVTRADDPAAFEDVLDELMDFRDGLGEGENKAEIVETISEAYETFTERTLPSS
;
A
#
# COMPACT_ATOMS: atom_id res chain seq x y z
N MET A 1 -7.41 13.20 -5.65
CA MET A 1 -8.11 11.89 -5.57
C MET A 1 -7.49 10.99 -6.62
N ILE A 2 -6.97 9.83 -6.23
CA ILE A 2 -6.56 8.80 -7.20
C ILE A 2 -7.86 8.21 -7.77
N SER A 3 -8.19 8.58 -9.01
CA SER A 3 -9.35 8.02 -9.70
C SER A 3 -9.14 6.51 -9.88
N GLY A 4 -9.86 5.70 -9.10
CA GLY A 4 -9.79 4.23 -9.21
C GLY A 4 -10.00 3.46 -7.92
N LEU A 5 -9.91 4.11 -6.75
CA LEU A 5 -10.23 3.46 -5.49
C LEU A 5 -11.72 3.58 -5.17
N PRO A 6 -12.38 2.49 -4.71
CA PRO A 6 -13.77 2.55 -4.29
C PRO A 6 -13.89 3.38 -3.02
N ASP A 7 -15.07 3.97 -2.78
CA ASP A 7 -15.39 4.75 -1.56
C ASP A 7 -15.64 3.83 -0.35
N ARG A 8 -14.73 2.87 -0.14
CA ARG A 8 -14.71 1.89 0.94
C ARG A 8 -13.30 1.31 1.07
N PRO A 9 -12.96 0.67 2.21
CA PRO A 9 -11.74 -0.09 2.34
C PRO A 9 -11.63 -1.19 1.27
N LEU A 10 -10.40 -1.48 0.86
CA LEU A 10 -10.15 -2.53 -0.12
C LEU A 10 -10.12 -3.91 0.57
N SER A 11 -10.56 -4.94 -0.13
CA SER A 11 -10.26 -6.32 0.27
C SER A 11 -8.90 -6.76 -0.29
N ALA A 12 -8.22 -7.72 0.36
CA ALA A 12 -6.95 -8.28 -0.13
C ALA A 12 -7.01 -8.72 -1.61
N GLY A 13 -8.12 -9.33 -2.04
CA GLY A 13 -8.34 -9.72 -3.43
C GLY A 13 -8.50 -8.54 -4.40
N GLU A 14 -9.04 -7.40 -3.95
CA GLU A 14 -9.19 -6.19 -4.76
C GLU A 14 -7.86 -5.47 -4.93
N THR A 15 -7.04 -5.39 -3.87
CA THR A 15 -5.69 -4.84 -3.94
C THR A 15 -4.82 -5.62 -4.92
N LEU A 16 -4.86 -6.96 -4.86
CA LEU A 16 -4.14 -7.80 -5.81
C LEU A 16 -4.65 -7.66 -7.25
N ARG A 17 -5.97 -7.47 -7.45
CA ARG A 17 -6.54 -7.23 -8.77
C ARG A 17 -6.09 -5.89 -9.35
N LEU A 18 -6.17 -4.81 -8.57
CA LEU A 18 -5.76 -3.47 -9.01
C LEU A 18 -4.30 -3.46 -9.49
N SER A 19 -3.41 -4.13 -8.76
CA SER A 19 -1.98 -4.28 -9.11
C SER A 19 -1.70 -5.19 -10.31
N LYS A 20 -2.68 -6.01 -10.71
CA LYS A 20 -2.57 -6.89 -11.89
C LYS A 20 -3.24 -6.31 -13.12
N GLU A 21 -4.31 -5.54 -12.96
CA GLU A 21 -5.07 -4.94 -14.06
C GLU A 21 -4.39 -3.69 -14.63
N ARG A 22 -3.48 -3.06 -13.89
CA ARG A 22 -2.75 -1.87 -14.33
C ARG A 22 -1.25 -2.11 -14.30
N ASP A 23 -0.63 -2.18 -15.47
CA ASP A 23 0.82 -2.34 -15.58
C ASP A 23 1.59 -1.09 -15.12
N ASP A 24 0.94 0.08 -15.06
CA ASP A 24 1.52 1.36 -14.63
C ASP A 24 1.36 1.65 -13.13
N LEU A 25 0.67 0.77 -12.39
CA LEU A 25 0.23 1.05 -11.02
C LEU A 25 0.30 -0.20 -10.15
N LEU A 26 1.00 -0.09 -9.02
CA LEU A 26 1.08 -1.14 -8.01
C LEU A 26 0.46 -0.63 -6.71
N VAL A 27 -0.54 -1.34 -6.19
CA VAL A 27 -1.22 -1.05 -4.92
C VAL A 27 -0.89 -2.18 -3.93
N ILE A 28 -0.33 -1.82 -2.78
CA ILE A 28 0.11 -2.78 -1.75
C ILE A 28 -0.50 -2.37 -0.40
N PRO A 29 -1.03 -3.31 0.41
CA PRO A 29 -1.44 -3.00 1.77
C PRO A 29 -0.23 -2.60 2.62
N ALA A 30 -0.35 -1.51 3.38
CA ALA A 30 0.73 -0.99 4.23
C ALA A 30 0.77 -1.64 5.64
N THR A 31 -0.08 -2.63 5.90
CA THR A 31 -0.23 -3.30 7.20
C THR A 31 -0.40 -4.81 7.02
N PRO A 32 0.43 -5.66 7.67
CA PRO A 32 0.40 -7.12 7.56
C PRO A 32 -0.84 -7.74 8.19
N ASP A 33 -1.48 -7.08 9.16
CA ASP A 33 -2.76 -7.55 9.73
C ASP A 33 -3.87 -7.64 8.66
N SER A 34 -3.74 -6.91 7.54
CA SER A 34 -4.67 -7.04 6.41
C SER A 34 -4.43 -8.25 5.50
N LEU A 35 -3.34 -9.02 5.71
CA LEU A 35 -3.03 -10.24 4.95
C LEU A 35 -3.40 -11.53 5.71
N MET A 36 -3.56 -11.48 7.03
CA MET A 36 -4.09 -12.59 7.83
C MET A 36 -5.13 -12.10 8.83
N GLY A 37 -6.40 -12.09 8.40
CA GLY A 37 -7.51 -11.80 9.30
C GLY A 37 -7.52 -12.76 10.48
N ALA A 38 -7.32 -12.23 11.69
CA ALA A 38 -7.22 -13.02 12.92
C ALA A 38 -8.52 -13.75 13.29
N HIS A 39 -9.64 -13.51 12.58
CA HIS A 39 -10.96 -14.03 12.95
C HIS A 39 -11.90 -14.31 11.77
N GLY A 40 -11.39 -14.75 10.62
CA GLY A 40 -12.24 -15.23 9.52
C GLY A 40 -13.17 -14.19 8.90
N SER A 41 -12.95 -12.90 9.17
CA SER A 41 -13.46 -11.78 8.39
C SER A 41 -12.33 -11.31 7.48
N LEU A 42 -12.66 -11.00 6.23
CA LEU A 42 -11.69 -10.40 5.31
C LEU A 42 -11.31 -9.03 5.87
N ASP A 43 -10.11 -8.91 6.45
CA ASP A 43 -9.66 -7.66 7.03
C ASP A 43 -9.65 -6.57 5.95
N GLU A 44 -10.32 -5.48 6.28
CA GLU A 44 -10.50 -4.32 5.43
C GLU A 44 -9.17 -3.57 5.33
N ILE A 45 -8.54 -3.57 4.15
CA ILE A 45 -7.33 -2.79 3.89
C ILE A 45 -7.72 -1.31 3.91
N ARG A 46 -7.34 -0.65 4.98
CA ARG A 46 -7.54 0.79 5.22
C ARG A 46 -6.30 1.62 4.97
N ASN A 47 -5.16 0.99 4.72
CA ASN A 47 -3.88 1.65 4.47
C ASN A 47 -3.22 1.01 3.25
N VAL A 48 -2.91 1.82 2.24
CA VAL A 48 -2.26 1.33 1.02
C VAL A 48 -1.09 2.22 0.63
N LEU A 49 -0.06 1.59 0.08
CA LEU A 49 0.97 2.25 -0.71
C LEU A 49 0.64 2.08 -2.18
N VAL A 50 0.72 3.18 -2.92
CA VAL A 50 0.49 3.23 -4.35
C VAL A 50 1.79 3.63 -5.03
N PHE A 51 2.33 2.71 -5.81
CA PHE A 51 3.53 2.85 -6.58
C PHE A 51 3.20 3.06 -8.05
N THR A 52 4.01 3.88 -8.70
CA THR A 52 4.08 4.04 -10.15
C THR A 52 5.56 4.01 -10.55
N GLU A 53 5.87 4.16 -11.84
CA GLU A 53 7.25 4.26 -12.32
C GLU A 53 8.06 5.40 -11.67
N THR A 54 7.40 6.46 -11.20
CA THR A 54 8.09 7.68 -10.73
C THR A 54 7.73 8.11 -9.32
N ILE A 55 6.68 7.56 -8.72
CA ILE A 55 6.20 8.02 -7.41
C ILE A 55 5.79 6.86 -6.51
N VAL A 56 5.84 7.10 -5.21
CA VAL A 56 5.16 6.31 -4.19
C VAL A 56 4.29 7.23 -3.33
N ALA A 57 3.07 6.80 -3.03
CA ALA A 57 2.11 7.55 -2.23
C ALA A 57 1.45 6.66 -1.19
N ALA A 58 1.32 7.17 0.03
CA ALA A 58 0.58 6.54 1.12
C ALA A 58 -0.85 7.08 1.16
N LEU A 59 -1.83 6.18 1.15
CA LEU A 59 -3.24 6.52 1.34
C LEU A 59 -3.81 5.80 2.55
N ALA A 60 -4.58 6.55 3.34
CA ALA A 60 -5.32 6.07 4.48
C ALA A 60 -6.82 6.29 4.24
N TYR A 61 -7.61 5.23 4.38
CA TYR A 61 -9.06 5.31 4.39
C TYR A 61 -9.58 5.70 5.77
N THR A 62 -10.44 6.71 5.82
CA THR A 62 -11.20 7.10 7.01
C THR A 62 -12.69 7.11 6.68
N ASP A 63 -13.54 6.71 7.63
CA ASP A 63 -15.00 6.72 7.42
C ASP A 63 -15.58 8.14 7.23
N ALA A 64 -14.83 9.18 7.60
CA ALA A 64 -15.23 10.58 7.47
C ALA A 64 -14.87 11.19 6.10
N ASP A 65 -13.65 10.94 5.62
CA ASP A 65 -13.09 11.61 4.43
C ASP A 65 -12.81 10.64 3.27
N GLY A 66 -13.05 9.34 3.45
CA GLY A 66 -12.71 8.31 2.47
C GLY A 66 -11.20 8.12 2.36
N TRP A 67 -10.71 7.86 1.13
CA TRP A 67 -9.28 7.73 0.85
C TRP A 67 -8.55 9.07 0.86
N THR A 68 -7.77 9.29 1.91
CA THR A 68 -6.96 10.48 2.10
C THR A 68 -5.51 10.19 1.76
N LEU A 69 -4.88 11.09 0.99
CA LEU A 69 -3.44 11.08 0.76
C LEU A 69 -2.73 11.54 2.04
N VAL A 70 -1.90 10.67 2.62
CA VAL A 70 -1.12 11.00 3.82
C VAL A 70 0.18 11.67 3.42
N THR A 71 0.96 11.00 2.57
CA THR A 71 2.22 11.54 2.05
C THR A 71 2.53 10.98 0.66
N ARG A 72 3.46 11.61 -0.04
CA ARG A 72 3.92 11.24 -1.38
C ARG A 72 5.40 11.57 -1.54
N ALA A 73 6.13 10.66 -2.14
CA ALA A 73 7.48 10.88 -2.64
C ALA A 73 7.52 10.74 -4.17
N ASP A 74 8.34 11.58 -4.82
CA ASP A 74 8.63 11.50 -6.27
C ASP A 74 9.81 10.56 -6.58
N ASP A 75 10.13 9.67 -5.63
CA ASP A 75 11.08 8.58 -5.80
C ASP A 75 10.48 7.33 -5.15
N PRO A 76 10.16 6.27 -5.91
CA PRO A 76 9.52 5.07 -5.38
C PRO A 76 10.42 4.28 -4.42
N ALA A 77 11.75 4.48 -4.45
CA ALA A 77 12.66 3.89 -3.47
C ALA A 77 12.55 4.54 -2.08
N ALA A 78 11.95 5.73 -1.96
CA ALA A 78 11.65 6.39 -0.68
C ALA A 78 10.37 5.85 0.00
N PHE A 79 9.95 4.62 -0.32
CA PHE A 79 8.71 4.05 0.23
C PHE A 79 8.78 3.79 1.74
N GLU A 80 9.98 3.54 2.29
CA GLU A 80 10.16 3.36 3.73
C GLU A 80 9.83 4.65 4.50
N ASP A 81 10.28 5.81 4.00
CA ASP A 81 9.95 7.12 4.57
C ASP A 81 8.44 7.40 4.46
N VAL A 82 7.84 7.06 3.31
CA VAL A 82 6.40 7.20 3.08
C VAL A 82 5.57 6.29 3.98
N LEU A 83 6.07 5.08 4.26
CA LEU A 83 5.47 4.15 5.20
C LEU A 83 5.57 4.69 6.63
N ASP A 84 6.71 5.26 7.02
CA ASP A 84 6.88 5.83 8.36
C ASP A 84 5.92 6.98 8.64
N GLU A 85 5.71 7.90 7.68
CA GLU A 85 4.70 8.95 7.83
C GLU A 85 3.27 8.41 7.91
N LEU A 86 2.97 7.33 7.18
CA LEU A 86 1.68 6.65 7.26
C LEU A 86 1.45 6.00 8.64
N MET A 87 2.50 5.42 9.22
CA MET A 87 2.46 4.84 10.56
C MET A 87 2.29 5.92 11.65
N ASP A 88 2.95 7.08 11.49
CA ASP A 88 2.79 8.24 12.37
C ASP A 88 1.37 8.81 12.30
N PHE A 89 0.81 8.95 11.08
CA PHE A 89 -0.56 9.41 10.86
C PHE A 89 -1.62 8.54 11.55
N ARG A 90 -1.38 7.24 11.71
CA ARG A 90 -2.30 6.30 12.38
C ARG A 90 -2.15 6.26 13.90
N ASP A 91 -1.36 7.16 14.49
CA ASP A 91 -1.06 7.21 15.93
C ASP A 91 -0.41 5.89 16.42
N GLY A 92 0.59 5.42 15.66
CA GLY A 92 1.34 4.24 16.03
C GLY A 92 0.61 2.93 15.78
N LEU A 93 0.70 2.42 14.54
CA LEU A 93 0.67 0.96 14.29
C LEU A 93 1.82 0.23 15.04
N GLY A 94 2.70 0.98 15.70
CA GLY A 94 3.78 0.53 16.55
C GLY A 94 3.31 0.13 17.93
N GLU A 95 3.08 -1.17 18.10
CA GLU A 95 3.65 -1.97 19.19
C GLU A 95 3.45 -3.48 18.92
N GLY A 96 2.60 -3.86 17.95
CA GLY A 96 2.33 -5.26 17.59
C GLY A 96 2.75 -5.69 16.17
N GLU A 97 2.80 -4.78 15.20
CA GLU A 97 3.08 -5.14 13.80
C GLU A 97 4.59 -5.11 13.49
N ASN A 98 5.10 -6.20 12.90
CA ASN A 98 6.51 -6.37 12.58
C ASN A 98 6.88 -5.52 11.35
N LYS A 99 7.17 -4.23 11.54
CA LYS A 99 7.57 -3.28 10.46
C LYS A 99 8.54 -3.90 9.44
N ALA A 100 9.52 -4.68 9.91
CA ALA A 100 10.50 -5.33 9.05
C ALA A 100 9.87 -6.31 8.05
N GLU A 101 8.86 -7.07 8.46
CA GLU A 101 8.11 -8.00 7.60
C GLU A 101 7.27 -7.24 6.55
N ILE A 102 6.71 -6.08 6.94
CA ILE A 102 5.98 -5.20 6.03
C ILE A 102 6.91 -4.65 4.95
N VAL A 103 8.07 -4.12 5.37
CA VAL A 103 9.08 -3.57 4.48
C VAL A 103 9.60 -4.63 3.52
N GLU A 104 9.86 -5.85 4.00
CA GLU A 104 10.28 -6.97 3.15
C GLU A 104 9.20 -7.31 2.10
N THR A 105 7.95 -7.47 2.52
CA THR A 105 6.82 -7.76 1.63
C THR A 105 6.62 -6.68 0.57
N ILE A 106 6.70 -5.41 0.97
CA ILE A 106 6.57 -4.27 0.04
C ILE A 106 7.74 -4.25 -0.95
N SER A 107 8.97 -4.50 -0.46
CA SER A 107 10.17 -4.52 -1.29
C SER A 107 10.09 -5.61 -2.37
N GLU A 108 9.74 -6.84 -1.99
CA GLU A 108 9.60 -7.95 -2.95
C GLU A 108 8.54 -7.66 -4.02
N ALA A 109 7.41 -7.08 -3.62
CA ALA A 109 6.35 -6.70 -4.54
C ALA A 109 6.77 -5.56 -5.48
N TYR A 110 7.54 -4.57 -4.97
CA TYR A 110 8.07 -3.48 -5.77
C TYR A 110 9.16 -3.93 -6.74
N GLU A 111 10.06 -4.84 -6.33
CA GLU A 111 11.05 -5.45 -7.22
C GLU A 111 10.34 -6.18 -8.37
N THR A 112 9.34 -7.01 -8.06
CA THR A 112 8.53 -7.72 -9.06
C THR A 112 7.84 -6.77 -10.04
N PHE A 113 7.33 -5.62 -9.54
CA PHE A 113 6.72 -4.59 -10.38
C PHE A 113 7.73 -3.91 -11.29
N THR A 114 8.92 -3.58 -10.77
CA THR A 114 10.00 -2.97 -11.53
C THR A 114 10.51 -3.93 -12.62
N GLU A 115 10.67 -5.21 -12.31
CA GLU A 115 11.05 -6.24 -13.29
C GLU A 115 10.02 -6.42 -14.42
N ARG A 116 8.72 -6.26 -14.10
CA ARG A 116 7.64 -6.29 -15.11
C ARG A 116 7.61 -5.07 -16.01
N THR A 117 7.85 -3.89 -15.45
CA THR A 117 7.71 -2.59 -16.15
C THR A 117 8.97 -2.20 -16.92
N LEU A 118 10.14 -2.64 -16.46
CA LEU A 118 11.43 -2.44 -17.11
C LEU A 118 12.04 -3.81 -17.46
N PRO A 119 11.62 -4.45 -18.58
CA PRO A 119 12.30 -5.65 -19.03
C PRO A 119 13.76 -5.29 -19.34
N SER A 120 14.68 -5.90 -18.59
CA SER A 120 16.13 -5.83 -18.83
C SER A 120 16.41 -5.96 -20.34
N SER A 121 16.98 -4.91 -20.94
CA SER A 121 17.51 -4.93 -22.31
C SER A 121 18.79 -5.75 -22.42
#